data_AF-A0A2N7L841-F1
#
_entry.id   AF-A0A2N7L841-F1
#
_cell.length_a   1.000
_cell.length_b   1.000
_cell.length_c   1.000
_cell.angle_alpha   90.00
_cell.angle_beta   90.00
_cell.angle_gamma   90.00
#
_symmetry.space_group_name_H-M   'P 1'
#
loop_
_entity.id
_entity.type
_entity.pdbx_description
1 polymer ?
#
loop_
_entity_poly.entity_id
_entity_poly.type
_entity_poly.pdbx_seq_one_letter_code
_entity_poly.pdbx_strand_id
1 'polypeptide(L)'
;MVVNHDCLKCIISVFVYSDKAELSIQELVQNEAVGKYSTEELKFHLNRLSDEKWIVSNRTTRPYEMLDPQSPSWSVHDWRMSESASQYWEAVNRIAIWEEFKSKTAGESLKFSLELLKGYSKSWIESKLNESEI
;
A
#
# COMPACT_ATOMS: atom_id res chain seq x y z
N MET A 1 -3.43 -3.57 -15.87
CA MET A 1 -3.46 -4.51 -14.74
C MET A 1 -4.58 -4.10 -13.78
N VAL A 2 -5.34 -5.05 -13.26
CA VAL A 2 -6.38 -4.81 -12.24
C VAL A 2 -5.72 -4.69 -10.88
N VAL A 3 -6.37 -4.02 -9.93
CA VAL A 3 -5.86 -3.90 -8.57
C VAL A 3 -5.92 -5.22 -7.83
N ASN A 4 -4.78 -5.71 -7.36
CA ASN A 4 -4.73 -6.75 -6.35
C ASN A 4 -4.68 -6.15 -4.94
N HIS A 5 -5.80 -6.22 -4.23
CA HIS A 5 -5.90 -5.71 -2.87
C HIS A 5 -5.02 -6.48 -1.89
N ASP A 6 -4.88 -7.80 -2.04
CA ASP A 6 -4.05 -8.60 -1.14
C ASP A 6 -2.57 -8.21 -1.27
N CYS A 7 -2.13 -7.90 -2.48
CA CYS A 7 -0.78 -7.37 -2.74
C CYS A 7 -0.55 -6.05 -2.02
N LEU A 8 -1.47 -5.09 -2.16
CA LEU A 8 -1.41 -3.82 -1.45
C LEU A 8 -1.39 -4.01 0.08
N LYS A 9 -2.22 -4.92 0.60
CA LYS A 9 -2.23 -5.25 2.03
C LYS A 9 -0.87 -5.73 2.50
N CYS A 10 -0.26 -6.66 1.77
CA CYS A 10 1.05 -7.21 2.12
C CYS A 10 2.12 -6.12 2.11
N ILE A 11 2.17 -5.28 1.07
CA ILE A 11 3.11 -4.16 0.95
C ILE A 11 2.96 -3.20 2.15
N ILE A 12 1.74 -2.76 2.45
CA ILE A 12 1.47 -1.82 3.55
C ILE A 12 1.81 -2.46 4.91
N SER A 13 1.44 -3.73 5.10
CA SER A 13 1.72 -4.47 6.34
C SER A 13 3.21 -4.55 6.62
N VAL A 14 4.05 -4.74 5.59
CA VAL A 14 5.52 -4.76 5.76
C VAL A 14 6.05 -3.42 6.25
N PHE A 15 5.54 -2.30 5.75
CA PHE A 15 5.93 -0.98 6.27
C PHE A 15 5.48 -0.78 7.72
N VAL A 16 4.25 -1.17 8.06
CA VAL A 16 3.65 -0.91 9.37
C VAL A 16 4.23 -1.80 10.46
N TYR A 17 4.51 -3.06 10.15
CA TYR A 17 5.09 -4.01 11.11
C TYR A 17 6.62 -4.03 11.08
N SER A 18 7.24 -3.12 10.33
CA SER A 18 8.70 -2.98 10.36
C SER A 18 9.14 -2.40 11.70
N ASP A 19 10.17 -2.97 12.29
CA ASP A 19 10.88 -2.35 13.42
C ASP A 19 11.69 -1.10 12.98
N LYS A 20 11.79 -0.84 11.67
CA LYS A 20 12.44 0.33 11.11
C LYS A 20 11.41 1.40 10.76
N ALA A 21 11.75 2.67 11.02
CA ALA A 21 10.94 3.81 10.58
C ALA A 21 10.90 3.98 9.06
N GLU A 22 11.95 3.52 8.36
CA GLU A 22 12.06 3.55 6.90
C GLU A 22 12.64 2.22 6.39
N LEU A 23 12.26 1.84 5.17
CA LEU A 23 12.66 0.59 4.50
C LEU A 23 13.01 0.87 3.05
N SER A 24 14.04 0.22 2.53
CA SER A 24 14.27 0.23 1.08
C SER A 24 13.23 -0.63 0.35
N ILE A 25 12.95 -0.29 -0.92
CA ILE A 25 12.03 -1.11 -1.73
C ILE A 25 12.65 -2.48 -2.00
N GLN A 26 13.98 -2.54 -2.14
CA GLN A 26 14.70 -3.81 -2.28
C GLN A 26 14.47 -4.74 -1.08
N GLU A 27 14.55 -4.23 0.16
CA GLU A 27 14.24 -5.02 1.35
C GLU A 27 12.76 -5.44 1.39
N LEU A 28 11.85 -4.53 1.00
CA LEU A 28 10.41 -4.81 0.98
C LEU A 28 10.05 -5.94 0.02
N VAL A 29 10.59 -5.96 -1.19
CA VAL A 29 10.26 -7.00 -2.19
C VAL A 29 10.92 -8.36 -1.87
N GLN A 30 11.94 -8.37 -1.02
CA GLN A 30 12.56 -9.59 -0.50
C GLN A 30 11.81 -10.18 0.71
N ASN A 31 10.88 -9.43 1.32
CA ASN A 31 10.06 -9.93 2.41
C ASN A 31 9.17 -11.10 1.93
N GLU A 32 9.11 -12.20 2.68
CA GLU A 32 8.37 -13.41 2.30
C GLU A 32 6.89 -13.15 1.98
N ALA A 33 6.23 -12.23 2.69
CA ALA A 33 4.82 -11.90 2.46
C ALA A 33 4.59 -11.21 1.10
N VAL A 34 5.59 -10.52 0.59
CA VAL A 34 5.55 -9.74 -0.65
C VAL A 34 6.21 -10.51 -1.82
N GLY A 35 7.24 -11.29 -1.56
CA GLY A 35 8.02 -12.03 -2.55
C GLY A 35 7.23 -13.08 -3.35
N LYS A 36 6.00 -13.40 -2.92
CA LYS A 36 5.06 -14.25 -3.66
C LYS A 36 4.41 -13.58 -4.87
N TYR A 37 4.46 -12.24 -4.97
CA TYR A 37 3.87 -11.49 -6.08
C TYR A 37 4.87 -11.29 -7.21
N SER A 38 4.36 -11.17 -8.45
CA SER A 38 5.23 -10.97 -9.60
C SER A 38 5.89 -9.58 -9.59
N THR A 39 7.07 -9.47 -10.21
CA THR A 39 7.78 -8.18 -10.32
C THR A 39 6.92 -7.11 -11.01
N GLU A 40 6.18 -7.45 -12.07
CA GLU A 40 5.30 -6.49 -12.76
C GLU A 40 4.12 -6.03 -11.90
N GLU A 41 3.57 -6.93 -11.08
CA GLU A 41 2.52 -6.60 -10.12
C GLU A 41 3.03 -5.68 -9.01
N LEU A 42 4.20 -5.98 -8.44
CA LEU A 42 4.84 -5.13 -7.44
C LEU A 42 5.16 -3.75 -8.01
N LYS A 43 5.67 -3.67 -9.25
CA LYS A 43 5.95 -2.39 -9.92
C LYS A 43 4.68 -1.56 -10.04
N PHE A 44 3.60 -2.19 -10.53
CA PHE A 44 2.32 -1.54 -10.72
C PHE A 44 1.78 -0.98 -9.40
N HIS A 45 1.83 -1.76 -8.32
CA HIS A 45 1.28 -1.35 -7.03
C HIS A 45 2.16 -0.35 -6.27
N LEU A 46 3.47 -0.54 -6.23
CA LEU A 46 4.38 0.37 -5.54
C LEU A 46 4.44 1.74 -6.21
N ASN A 47 4.53 1.80 -7.55
CA ASN A 47 4.51 3.08 -8.25
C ASN A 47 3.21 3.84 -7.99
N ARG A 48 2.07 3.14 -7.98
CA ARG A 48 0.77 3.75 -7.66
C ARG A 48 0.69 4.27 -6.21
N LEU A 49 1.22 3.53 -5.24
CA LEU A 49 1.30 4.00 -3.85
C LEU A 49 2.19 5.25 -3.73
N SER A 50 3.28 5.32 -4.50
CA SER A 50 4.14 6.50 -4.58
C SER A 50 3.45 7.69 -5.23
N ASP A 51 2.80 7.48 -6.39
CA ASP A 51 2.05 8.52 -7.12
C ASP A 51 0.97 9.17 -6.24
N GLU A 52 0.34 8.37 -5.39
CA GLU A 52 -0.72 8.80 -4.47
C GLU A 52 -0.20 9.28 -3.10
N LYS A 53 1.13 9.34 -2.93
CA LYS A 53 1.84 9.77 -1.72
C LYS A 53 1.53 8.94 -0.46
N TRP A 54 1.23 7.66 -0.64
CA TRP A 54 1.07 6.71 0.46
C TRP A 54 2.41 6.24 0.99
N ILE A 55 3.35 6.00 0.08
CA ILE A 55 4.76 5.81 0.40
C ILE A 55 5.53 6.99 -0.14
N VAL A 56 6.53 7.43 0.61
CA VAL A 56 7.35 8.60 0.27
C VAL A 56 8.82 8.31 0.57
N SER A 57 9.70 8.84 -0.27
CA SER A 57 11.14 8.90 -0.02
C SER A 57 11.61 10.35 -0.13
N ASN A 58 12.61 10.71 0.65
CA ASN A 58 13.24 12.04 0.53
C ASN A 58 14.22 12.12 -0.64
N ARG A 59 14.56 10.99 -1.29
CA ARG A 59 15.59 10.92 -2.34
C ARG A 59 15.06 10.63 -3.73
N THR A 60 13.95 9.92 -3.84
CA THR A 60 13.36 9.51 -5.12
C THR A 60 11.84 9.49 -5.05
N THR A 61 11.20 9.55 -6.21
CA THR A 61 9.74 9.44 -6.35
C THR A 61 9.31 8.13 -7.01
N ARG A 62 10.27 7.26 -7.37
CA ARG A 62 10.00 6.02 -8.08
C ARG A 62 10.53 4.81 -7.31
N PRO A 63 9.65 3.94 -6.80
CA PRO A 63 10.04 2.69 -6.15
C PRO A 63 10.80 1.72 -7.07
N TYR A 64 10.50 1.78 -8.38
CA TYR A 64 11.23 1.04 -9.40
C TYR A 64 11.85 2.02 -10.39
N GLU A 65 13.18 2.01 -10.45
CA GLU A 65 13.96 2.97 -11.22
C GLU A 65 14.50 2.33 -12.49
N MET A 66 14.32 3.04 -13.61
CA MET A 66 14.94 2.72 -14.90
C MET A 66 16.06 3.75 -15.16
N LEU A 67 17.02 3.88 -14.23
CA LEU A 67 18.16 4.78 -14.42
C LEU A 67 19.02 4.35 -15.62
N ASP A 68 19.11 3.04 -15.84
CA ASP A 68 19.70 2.42 -17.02
C ASP A 68 18.64 1.50 -17.66
N PRO A 69 18.28 1.70 -18.94
CA PRO A 69 17.38 0.80 -19.67
C PRO A 69 17.83 -0.66 -19.67
N GLN A 70 19.12 -0.94 -19.49
CA GLN A 70 19.66 -2.29 -19.40
C GLN A 70 19.67 -2.88 -17.98
N SER A 71 19.53 -2.03 -16.96
CA SER A 71 19.65 -2.43 -15.55
C SER A 71 18.55 -1.82 -14.68
N PRO A 72 17.27 -2.05 -14.98
CA PRO A 72 16.18 -1.53 -14.17
C PRO A 72 16.17 -2.23 -12.80
N SER A 73 16.02 -1.46 -11.72
CA SER A 73 16.20 -1.96 -10.35
C SER A 73 15.19 -1.38 -9.37
N TRP A 74 14.96 -2.11 -8.29
CA TRP A 74 14.22 -1.60 -7.14
C TRP A 74 15.03 -0.51 -6.44
N SER A 75 14.35 0.52 -5.95
CA SER A 75 14.99 1.60 -5.23
C SER A 75 15.71 1.09 -3.98
N VAL A 76 16.98 1.46 -3.85
CA VAL A 76 17.83 1.19 -2.68
C VAL A 76 17.75 2.31 -1.63
N HIS A 77 17.02 3.38 -1.93
CA HIS A 77 16.79 4.47 -0.98
C HIS A 77 15.71 4.10 0.02
N ASP A 78 15.74 4.76 1.17
CA ASP A 78 14.75 4.56 2.22
C ASP A 78 13.40 5.18 1.86
N TRP A 79 12.33 4.43 2.13
CA TRP A 79 10.94 4.81 1.96
C TRP A 79 10.19 4.63 3.27
N ARG A 80 9.18 5.46 3.48
CA ARG A 80 8.26 5.36 4.61
C ARG A 80 6.83 5.54 4.16
N MET A 81 5.91 5.03 4.96
CA MET A 81 4.50 5.39 4.84
C MET A 81 4.32 6.87 5.19
N SER A 82 3.43 7.56 4.50
CA SER A 82 2.99 8.88 4.94
C SER A 82 2.16 8.76 6.21
N GLU A 83 2.11 9.84 6.99
CA GLU A 83 1.33 9.90 8.23
C GLU A 83 -0.15 9.60 7.95
N SER A 84 -0.70 10.18 6.88
CA SER A 84 -2.08 9.96 6.47
C SER A 84 -2.34 8.50 6.09
N ALA A 85 -1.43 7.85 5.36
CA ALA A 85 -1.57 6.45 4.99
C ALA A 85 -1.44 5.50 6.21
N SER A 86 -0.65 5.87 7.21
CA SER A 86 -0.46 5.09 8.45
C SER A 86 -1.70 5.14 9.34
N GLN A 87 -2.22 6.35 9.63
CA GLN A 87 -3.48 6.53 10.37
C GLN A 87 -4.64 5.82 9.68
N TYR A 88 -4.64 5.89 8.36
CA TYR A 88 -5.62 5.24 7.53
C TYR A 88 -5.57 3.71 7.66
N TRP A 89 -4.38 3.11 7.57
CA TRP A 89 -4.20 1.67 7.74
C TRP A 89 -4.67 1.17 9.12
N GLU A 90 -4.35 1.90 10.19
CA GLU A 90 -4.78 1.53 11.54
C GLU A 90 -6.30 1.43 11.66
N ALA A 91 -7.05 2.32 10.99
CA ALA A 91 -8.50 2.30 11.00
C ALA A 91 -9.09 1.09 10.26
N VAL A 92 -8.51 0.70 9.12
CA VAL A 92 -9.04 -0.38 8.27
C VAL A 92 -8.63 -1.76 8.77
N ASN A 93 -7.42 -1.89 9.31
CA ASN A 93 -6.85 -3.18 9.70
C ASN A 93 -7.47 -3.74 11.00
N ARG A 94 -8.10 -2.90 11.83
CA ARG A 94 -8.70 -3.32 13.11
C ARG A 94 -10.08 -3.98 12.97
N ILE A 95 -10.69 -3.94 11.79
CA ILE A 95 -12.08 -4.36 11.60
C ILE A 95 -12.14 -5.40 10.47
N ALA A 96 -13.14 -6.29 10.50
CA ALA A 96 -13.47 -7.20 9.40
C ALA A 96 -13.91 -6.49 8.08
N ILE A 97 -13.60 -5.20 7.97
CA ILE A 97 -13.84 -4.33 6.84
C ILE A 97 -12.95 -4.68 5.64
N TRP A 98 -11.77 -5.27 5.86
CA TRP A 98 -10.85 -5.54 4.74
C TRP A 98 -11.50 -6.43 3.66
N GLU A 99 -12.19 -7.49 4.05
CA GLU A 99 -12.88 -8.38 3.12
C GLU A 99 -14.10 -7.69 2.45
N GLU A 100 -14.85 -6.88 3.21
CA GLU A 100 -15.97 -6.11 2.66
C GLU A 100 -15.50 -5.02 1.69
N PHE A 101 -14.39 -4.36 2.00
CA PHE A 101 -13.72 -3.39 1.14
C PHE A 101 -13.28 -4.04 -0.16
N LYS A 102 -12.53 -5.14 -0.07
CA LYS A 102 -12.09 -5.94 -1.24
C LYS A 102 -13.27 -6.34 -2.12
N SER A 103 -14.39 -6.75 -1.52
CA SER A 103 -15.60 -7.10 -2.26
C SER A 103 -16.25 -5.90 -2.96
N LYS A 104 -16.26 -4.71 -2.33
CA LYS A 104 -16.88 -3.50 -2.89
C LYS A 104 -16.03 -2.81 -3.96
N THR A 105 -14.72 -3.02 -3.95
CA THR A 105 -13.78 -2.39 -4.90
C THR A 105 -13.26 -3.35 -5.97
N ALA A 106 -13.80 -4.57 -6.02
CA ALA A 106 -13.42 -5.56 -7.02
C ALA A 106 -13.68 -5.04 -8.45
N GLY A 107 -12.62 -4.93 -9.25
CA GLY A 107 -12.70 -4.45 -10.64
C GLY A 107 -12.62 -2.92 -10.80
N GLU A 108 -12.56 -2.18 -9.70
CA GLU A 108 -12.46 -0.72 -9.74
C GLU A 108 -11.03 -0.22 -10.02
N SER A 109 -10.92 1.05 -10.41
CA SER A 109 -9.62 1.69 -10.57
C SER A 109 -8.88 1.79 -9.24
N LEU A 110 -7.53 1.73 -9.24
CA LEU A 110 -6.76 1.90 -8.01
C LEU A 110 -6.93 3.29 -7.41
N LYS A 111 -7.10 4.32 -8.24
CA LYS A 111 -7.39 5.66 -7.74
C LYS A 111 -8.72 5.66 -7.00
N PHE A 112 -9.77 5.06 -7.55
CA PHE A 112 -11.05 4.91 -6.85
C PHE A 112 -10.92 4.03 -5.60
N SER A 113 -10.16 2.95 -5.65
CA SER A 113 -9.90 2.09 -4.49
C SER A 113 -9.13 2.85 -3.40
N LEU A 114 -8.10 3.62 -3.77
CA LEU A 114 -7.30 4.44 -2.86
C LEU A 114 -8.06 5.68 -2.38
N GLU A 115 -8.98 6.23 -3.17
CA GLU A 115 -9.88 7.34 -2.79
C GLU A 115 -11.04 6.84 -1.92
N LEU A 116 -11.58 5.65 -2.18
CA LEU A 116 -12.50 4.96 -1.29
C LEU A 116 -11.82 4.66 0.03
N LEU A 117 -10.55 4.24 -0.03
CA LEU A 117 -9.72 4.14 1.15
C LEU A 117 -9.63 5.54 1.80
N LYS A 118 -9.07 6.56 1.16
CA LYS A 118 -8.88 7.92 1.73
C LYS A 118 -10.15 8.61 2.27
N GLY A 119 -11.28 8.54 1.56
CA GLY A 119 -12.41 9.48 1.72
C GLY A 119 -13.77 8.86 2.07
N TYR A 120 -14.09 7.67 1.54
CA TYR A 120 -15.38 7.01 1.81
C TYR A 120 -15.32 6.08 3.00
N SER A 121 -14.14 5.52 3.28
CA SER A 121 -14.01 4.57 4.36
C SER A 121 -13.94 5.26 5.70
N LYS A 122 -13.43 6.49 5.88
CA LYS A 122 -13.37 7.08 7.24
C LYS A 122 -14.74 7.15 7.91
N SER A 123 -15.75 7.75 7.26
CA SER A 123 -17.11 7.86 7.82
C SER A 123 -17.82 6.51 7.92
N TRP A 124 -17.61 5.61 6.96
CA TRP A 124 -18.21 4.27 6.96
C TRP A 124 -17.52 3.31 7.95
N ILE A 125 -16.21 3.41 8.13
CA ILE A 125 -15.37 2.73 9.14
C ILE A 125 -15.74 3.25 10.53
N GLU A 126 -15.84 4.56 10.72
CA GLU A 126 -16.32 5.16 11.98
C GLU A 126 -17.73 4.66 12.32
N SER A 127 -18.64 4.59 11.33
CA SER A 127 -19.97 3.99 11.51
C SER A 127 -19.90 2.52 11.92
N LYS A 128 -19.04 1.72 11.28
CA LYS A 128 -18.89 0.29 11.58
C LYS A 128 -18.17 0.00 12.91
N LEU A 129 -17.22 0.85 13.31
CA LEU A 129 -16.60 0.81 14.64
C LEU A 129 -17.65 1.04 15.73
N ASN A 130 -18.49 2.06 15.56
CA ASN A 130 -19.56 2.37 16.51
C ASN A 130 -20.63 1.27 16.57
N GLU A 131 -20.90 0.56 15.48
CA GLU A 131 -21.79 -0.61 15.47
C GLU A 131 -21.22 -1.82 16.21
N SER A 132 -19.89 -1.92 16.34
CA SER A 132 -19.21 -3.07 16.95
C SER A 132 -18.96 -2.90 18.47
N GLU A 133 -19.21 -1.71 19.02
CA GLU A 133 -19.08 -1.39 20.45
C GLU A 133 -20.41 -1.56 21.25
N ILE A 134 -21.46 -2.13 20.63
CA ILE A 134 -22.78 -2.43 21.22
C ILE A 134 -22.96 -3.95 21.33
#